data_AF-A0A842ABP0-F1
#
_entry.id   AF-A0A842ABP0-F1
#
_cell.length_a   1.000
_cell.length_b   1.000
_cell.length_c   1.000
_cell.angle_alpha   90.00
_cell.angle_beta   90.00
_cell.angle_gamma   90.00
#
_symmetry.space_group_name_H-M   'P 1'
#
loop_
_entity.id
_entity.type
_entity.pdbx_description
1 polymer ?
#
loop_
_entity_poly.entity_id
_entity_poly.type
_entity_poly.pdbx_seq_one_letter_code
_entity_poly.pdbx_strand_id
1 'polypeptide(L)'
;MSVDLDKLVTVVAKAGRDAPKTFEQQLEAISAELVDLLGRKNRNYGASFDRQMSEYGLPASLIRMDDKLSRLKALSTNEVADEVGESIDDTLLDLAGYALMTLRYLRGNAT
;
A
#
# COMPACT_ATOMS: atom_id res chain seq x y z
N MET A 1 -12.12 -48.77 -16.79
CA MET A 1 -12.53 -47.35 -16.72
C MET A 1 -11.26 -46.54 -16.49
N SER A 2 -10.75 -45.85 -17.52
CA SER A 2 -9.50 -45.05 -17.38
C SER A 2 -9.83 -43.71 -16.71
N VAL A 3 -9.10 -43.35 -15.67
CA VAL A 3 -9.19 -42.02 -15.05
C VAL A 3 -8.50 -41.01 -15.96
N ASP A 4 -9.22 -39.95 -16.30
CA ASP A 4 -8.71 -38.82 -17.10
C ASP A 4 -7.85 -37.92 -16.21
N LEU A 5 -6.54 -38.15 -16.24
CA LEU A 5 -5.53 -37.47 -15.41
C LEU A 5 -5.50 -35.96 -15.68
N ASP A 6 -5.79 -35.51 -16.90
CA ASP A 6 -5.77 -34.08 -17.27
C ASP A 6 -6.90 -33.30 -16.59
N LYS A 7 -8.07 -33.92 -16.46
CA LYS A 7 -9.16 -33.37 -15.64
C LYS A 7 -8.78 -33.29 -14.17
N LEU A 8 -8.07 -34.30 -13.65
CA LEU A 8 -7.65 -34.32 -12.25
C LEU A 8 -6.64 -33.20 -11.94
N VAL A 9 -5.65 -33.00 -12.80
CA VAL A 9 -4.65 -31.92 -12.67
C VAL A 9 -5.32 -30.55 -12.73
N THR A 10 -6.28 -30.37 -13.63
CA THR A 10 -7.02 -29.10 -13.78
C THR A 10 -7.83 -28.78 -12.53
N VAL A 11 -8.50 -29.78 -11.94
CA VAL A 11 -9.29 -29.61 -10.70
C VAL A 11 -8.40 -29.26 -9.51
N VAL A 12 -7.26 -29.94 -9.35
CA VAL A 12 -6.31 -29.67 -8.24
C VAL A 12 -5.68 -28.28 -8.39
N ALA A 13 -5.26 -27.89 -9.60
CA ALA A 13 -4.68 -26.57 -9.87
C ALA A 13 -5.68 -25.41 -9.70
N LYS A 14 -6.97 -25.67 -9.87
CA LYS A 14 -8.04 -24.71 -9.59
C LYS A 14 -8.35 -24.63 -8.10
N ALA A 15 -8.44 -25.77 -7.40
CA ALA A 15 -8.65 -25.82 -5.96
C ALA A 15 -7.55 -25.09 -5.17
N GLY A 16 -6.29 -25.16 -5.62
CA GLY A 16 -5.19 -24.39 -5.03
C GLY A 16 -5.25 -22.88 -5.30
N ARG A 17 -5.95 -22.42 -6.36
CA ARG A 17 -6.17 -21.00 -6.68
C ARG A 17 -7.37 -20.40 -5.96
N ASP A 18 -8.40 -21.20 -5.73
CA ASP A 18 -9.65 -20.78 -5.08
C ASP A 18 -9.60 -20.94 -3.54
N ALA A 19 -8.51 -21.51 -3.00
CA ALA A 19 -8.30 -21.59 -1.57
C ALA A 19 -8.23 -20.18 -0.94
N PRO A 20 -8.85 -19.95 0.24
CA PRO A 20 -8.74 -18.68 0.94
C PRO A 20 -7.26 -18.35 1.21
N LYS A 21 -6.84 -17.13 0.87
CA LYS A 21 -5.49 -16.65 1.18
C LYS A 21 -5.29 -16.61 2.70
N THR A 22 -4.11 -17.02 3.17
CA THR A 22 -3.72 -16.81 4.57
C THR A 22 -3.59 -15.33 4.88
N PHE A 23 -3.55 -14.98 6.17
CA PHE A 23 -3.33 -13.60 6.61
C PHE A 23 -2.03 -13.02 6.03
N GLU A 24 -0.95 -13.78 6.06
CA GLU A 24 0.36 -13.37 5.53
C GLU A 24 0.28 -13.13 4.02
N GLN A 25 -0.35 -14.03 3.26
CA GLN A 25 -0.52 -13.86 1.81
C GLN A 25 -1.36 -12.63 1.44
N GLN A 26 -2.32 -12.25 2.28
CA GLN A 26 -3.11 -11.04 2.09
C GLN A 26 -2.23 -9.79 2.33
N LEU A 27 -1.48 -9.76 3.44
CA LEU A 27 -0.57 -8.66 3.75
C LEU A 27 0.58 -8.51 2.74
N GLU A 28 1.13 -9.63 2.26
CA GLU A 28 2.15 -9.65 1.22
C GLU A 28 1.62 -9.04 -0.08
N ALA A 29 0.40 -9.39 -0.49
CA ALA A 29 -0.22 -8.84 -1.69
C ALA A 29 -0.40 -7.31 -1.58
N ILE A 30 -0.90 -6.82 -0.44
CA ILE A 30 -1.08 -5.38 -0.18
C ILE A 30 0.27 -4.66 -0.14
N SER A 31 1.28 -5.27 0.50
CA SER A 31 2.62 -4.69 0.60
C SER A 31 3.31 -4.60 -0.76
N ALA A 32 3.14 -5.61 -1.61
CA ALA A 32 3.66 -5.61 -2.98
C ALA A 32 3.01 -4.50 -3.83
N GLU A 33 1.70 -4.33 -3.72
CA GLU A 33 0.98 -3.22 -4.36
C GLU A 33 1.51 -1.86 -3.88
N LEU A 34 1.68 -1.69 -2.57
CA LEU A 34 2.21 -0.47 -1.99
C LEU A 34 3.61 -0.15 -2.53
N VAL A 35 4.50 -1.14 -2.58
CA VAL A 35 5.87 -0.96 -3.10
C VAL A 35 5.85 -0.53 -4.57
N ASP A 36 5.01 -1.14 -5.40
CA ASP A 36 4.89 -0.74 -6.80
C ASP A 36 4.32 0.68 -6.95
N LEU A 37 3.27 1.02 -6.18
CA LEU A 37 2.70 2.36 -6.13
C LEU A 37 3.76 3.42 -5.76
N LEU A 38 4.52 3.18 -4.68
CA LEU A 38 5.58 4.07 -4.24
C LEU A 38 6.69 4.19 -5.29
N GLY A 39 7.05 3.07 -5.94
CA GLY A 39 8.01 3.06 -7.05
C GLY A 39 7.56 3.93 -8.22
N ARG A 40 6.28 3.84 -8.62
CA ARG A 40 5.68 4.70 -9.66
C ARG A 40 5.69 6.17 -9.24
N LYS A 41 5.24 6.49 -8.02
CA LYS A 41 5.25 7.86 -7.49
C LYS A 41 6.66 8.44 -7.46
N ASN A 42 7.64 7.69 -6.98
CA ASN A 42 9.02 8.17 -6.89
C ASN A 42 9.61 8.52 -8.27
N ARG A 43 9.32 7.74 -9.31
CA ARG A 43 9.72 8.06 -10.70
C ARG A 43 9.03 9.32 -11.21
N ASN A 44 7.74 9.49 -10.94
CA ASN A 44 6.96 10.63 -11.42
C ASN A 44 7.32 11.95 -10.72
N TYR A 45 7.67 11.91 -9.43
CA TYR A 45 7.93 13.10 -8.61
C TYR A 45 9.42 13.35 -8.31
N GLY A 46 10.33 12.54 -8.85
CA GLY A 46 11.77 12.75 -8.79
C GLY A 46 12.30 12.88 -7.36
N ALA A 47 12.10 11.85 -6.53
CA ALA A 47 12.54 11.82 -5.12
C ALA A 47 12.11 13.04 -4.29
N SER A 48 10.93 13.61 -4.58
CA SER A 48 10.37 14.77 -3.86
C SER A 48 10.23 14.52 -2.35
N PHE A 49 9.95 13.28 -1.96
CA PHE A 49 9.86 12.90 -0.55
C PHE A 49 11.21 13.04 0.16
N ASP A 50 12.27 12.47 -0.39
CA ASP A 50 13.61 12.54 0.19
C ASP A 50 14.13 13.97 0.29
N ARG A 51 13.82 14.80 -0.72
CA ARG A 51 14.16 16.24 -0.69
C ARG A 51 13.47 16.96 0.46
N GLN A 52 12.15 16.75 0.63
CA GLN A 52 11.41 17.35 1.75
C GLN A 52 11.90 16.84 3.11
N MET A 53 12.24 15.56 3.22
CA MET A 53 12.83 14.99 4.45
C MET A 53 14.21 15.59 4.75
N SER A 54 15.01 15.88 3.72
CA SER A 54 16.33 16.53 3.89
C SER A 54 16.20 17.99 4.32
N GLU A 55 15.19 18.69 3.80
CA GLU A 55 14.97 20.11 4.06
C GLU A 55 14.26 20.37 5.40
N TYR A 56 13.22 19.60 5.71
CA TYR A 56 12.34 19.86 6.85
C TYR A 56 12.39 18.78 7.94
N GLY A 57 13.08 17.66 7.71
CA GLY A 57 13.17 16.56 8.66
C GLY A 57 11.85 15.80 8.86
N LEU A 58 11.71 15.13 10.00
CA LEU A 58 10.52 14.36 10.37
C LEU A 58 9.18 15.11 10.25
N PRO A 59 9.07 16.42 10.58
CA PRO A 59 7.84 17.19 10.38
C PRO A 59 7.24 17.08 8.98
N ALA A 60 8.08 17.04 7.92
CA ALA A 60 7.60 16.88 6.55
C ALA A 60 6.80 15.60 6.36
N SER A 61 7.18 14.50 7.01
CA SER A 61 6.40 13.27 6.95
C SER A 61 5.18 13.29 7.88
N LEU A 62 5.31 13.86 9.08
CA LEU A 62 4.24 13.85 10.08
C LEU A 62 3.01 14.64 9.58
N ILE A 63 3.24 15.80 8.97
CA ILE A 63 2.16 16.62 8.39
C ILE A 63 1.39 15.83 7.32
N ARG A 64 2.10 15.13 6.42
CA ARG A 64 1.46 14.33 5.37
C ARG A 64 0.66 13.15 5.92
N MET A 65 1.15 12.52 6.99
CA MET A 65 0.39 11.47 7.67
C MET A 65 -0.84 12.04 8.38
N ASP A 66 -0.74 13.23 8.99
CA ASP A 66 -1.87 13.90 9.64
C ASP A 66 -2.96 14.30 8.64
N ASP A 67 -2.57 14.82 7.47
CA ASP A 67 -3.50 15.09 6.36
C ASP A 67 -4.28 13.83 5.97
N LYS A 68 -3.57 12.70 5.80
CA LYS A 68 -4.17 11.43 5.38
C LYS A 68 -5.00 10.78 6.49
N LEU A 69 -4.59 10.91 7.75
CA LEU A 69 -5.38 10.47 8.90
C LEU A 69 -6.66 11.29 9.05
N SER A 70 -6.59 12.61 8.86
CA SER A 70 -7.75 13.50 8.88
C SER A 70 -8.75 13.15 7.77
N ARG A 71 -8.24 12.86 6.56
CA ARG A 71 -9.06 12.35 5.46
C ARG A 71 -9.72 11.01 5.78
N LEU A 72 -8.96 10.05 6.32
CA LEU A 72 -9.50 8.75 6.70
C LEU A 72 -10.65 8.87 7.70
N LYS A 73 -10.52 9.78 8.69
CA LYS A 73 -11.60 10.08 9.64
C LYS A 73 -12.85 10.58 8.91
N ALA A 74 -12.71 11.57 8.02
CA ALA A 74 -13.84 12.12 7.26
C ALA A 74 -14.55 11.07 6.39
N LEU A 75 -13.78 10.21 5.70
CA LEU A 75 -14.32 9.11 4.89
C LEU A 75 -15.00 8.04 5.76
N SER A 76 -14.52 7.82 6.98
CA SER A 76 -15.05 6.79 7.89
C SER A 76 -16.34 7.22 8.60
N THR A 77 -16.56 8.53 8.80
CA THR A 77 -17.76 9.04 9.47
C THR A 77 -18.91 9.38 8.53
N ASN A 78 -18.70 9.34 7.20
CA ASN A 78 -19.67 9.79 6.17
C ASN A 78 -20.15 11.25 6.37
N GLU A 79 -19.44 12.06 7.16
CA GLU A 79 -19.84 13.44 7.47
C GLU A 79 -19.43 14.43 6.37
N VAL A 80 -18.58 14.00 5.44
CA VAL A 80 -18.08 14.83 4.34
C VAL A 80 -18.20 14.02 3.05
N ALA A 81 -18.78 14.63 2.01
CA ALA A 81 -18.74 14.05 0.68
C ALA A 81 -17.29 13.97 0.21
N ASP A 82 -16.90 12.87 -0.43
CA ASP A 82 -15.57 12.79 -1.02
C ASP A 82 -15.48 13.71 -2.25
N GLU A 83 -15.01 14.94 -2.02
CA GLU A 83 -14.83 15.96 -3.08
C GLU A 83 -13.62 15.67 -3.99
N VAL A 84 -12.74 14.74 -3.59
CA VAL A 84 -11.45 14.48 -4.28
C VAL A 84 -11.47 13.15 -5.02
N GLY A 85 -12.39 12.25 -4.68
CA GLY A 85 -12.54 10.94 -5.32
C GLY A 85 -11.49 9.90 -4.90
N GLU A 86 -10.75 10.10 -3.79
CA GLU A 86 -9.85 9.06 -3.26
C GLU A 86 -10.59 8.15 -2.28
N SER A 87 -10.46 6.84 -2.46
CA SER A 87 -11.09 5.82 -1.61
C SER A 87 -10.43 5.68 -0.23
N ILE A 88 -11.10 4.96 0.68
CA ILE A 88 -10.52 4.55 1.97
C ILE A 88 -9.24 3.73 1.74
N ASP A 89 -9.24 2.83 0.77
CA ASP A 89 -8.09 1.98 0.44
C ASP A 89 -6.90 2.82 -0.04
N ASP A 90 -7.13 3.78 -0.94
CA ASP A 90 -6.09 4.72 -1.40
C ASP A 90 -5.51 5.51 -0.21
N THR A 91 -6.37 5.96 0.70
CA THR A 91 -5.98 6.75 1.86
C THR A 91 -5.14 5.92 2.85
N LEU A 92 -5.52 4.65 3.09
CA LEU A 92 -4.77 3.73 3.93
C LEU A 92 -3.41 3.37 3.31
N LEU A 93 -3.37 3.14 2.00
CA LEU A 93 -2.12 2.90 1.26
C LEU A 93 -1.19 4.11 1.32
N ASP A 94 -1.71 5.33 1.21
CA ASP A 94 -0.92 6.55 1.36
C ASP A 94 -0.34 6.68 2.77
N LEU A 95 -1.14 6.41 3.81
CA LEU A 95 -0.68 6.44 5.20
C LEU A 95 0.46 5.44 5.44
N ALA A 96 0.26 4.19 5.02
CA ALA A 96 1.28 3.14 5.07
C ALA A 96 2.52 3.53 4.25
N GLY A 97 2.30 4.15 3.09
CA GLY A 97 3.35 4.62 2.20
C GLY A 97 4.24 5.68 2.83
N TYR A 98 3.66 6.72 3.45
CA TYR A 98 4.43 7.74 4.17
C TYR A 98 5.21 7.14 5.35
N ALA A 99 4.60 6.24 6.12
CA ALA A 99 5.30 5.56 7.21
C ALA A 99 6.50 4.73 6.70
N LEU A 100 6.31 3.98 5.62
CA LEU A 100 7.36 3.14 5.02
C LEU A 100 8.49 3.98 4.40
N MET A 101 8.15 5.03 3.65
CA MET A 101 9.14 5.94 3.06
C MET A 101 9.97 6.65 4.14
N THR A 102 9.34 7.07 5.24
CA THR A 102 10.03 7.65 6.39
C THR A 102 10.99 6.66 7.03
N LEU A 103 10.54 5.44 7.31
CA LEU A 103 11.40 4.40 7.86
C LEU A 103 12.59 4.10 6.94
N ARG A 104 12.35 4.00 5.62
CA ARG A 104 13.39 3.81 4.61
C ARG A 104 14.39 4.97 4.63
N TYR A 105 13.91 6.21 4.66
CA TYR A 105 14.78 7.40 4.72
C TYR A 105 15.63 7.42 5.99
N LEU A 106 15.03 7.19 7.16
CA LEU A 106 15.75 7.18 8.43
C LEU A 106 16.81 6.07 8.47
N ARG A 107 16.48 4.86 8.00
CA ARG A 107 17.44 3.74 7.93
C ARG A 107 18.57 3.98 6.93
N GLY A 108 18.31 4.70 5.84
CA GLY A 108 19.32 5.05 4.85
C GLY A 108 20.24 6.20 5.26
N ASN A 109 19.85 7.00 6.25
CA ASN A 109 20.58 8.20 6.69
C ASN A 109 20.97 8.18 8.18
N ALA A 110 20.80 7.06 8.87
CA ALA A 110 21.32 6.86 10.22
C ALA A 110 22.84 6.63 10.16
N THR A 111 23.61 7.69 10.39
CA THR A 111 25.04 7.63 10.74
C THR A 111 25.24 7.81 12.23
#